data_AF-D6WVG4-F1
#
_entry.id   AF-D6WVG4-F1
#
_cell.length_a   1.000
_cell.length_b   1.000
_cell.length_c   1.000
_cell.angle_alpha   90.00
_cell.angle_beta   90.00
_cell.angle_gamma   90.00
#
_symmetry.space_group_name_H-M   'P 1'
#
loop_
_entity.id
_entity.type
_entity.pdbx_description
1 polymer ?
#
loop_
_entity_poly.entity_id
_entity_poly.type
_entity_poly.pdbx_seq_one_letter_code
_entity_poly.pdbx_strand_id
1 'polypeptide(L)'
;MDMLPMKEYMGPLLHALRNRDAAAAEEWSRSEHWATIEQLIAASSPPPSRPGSVAGSVNVGAGSSSGVQAKWTCPHCTFLNTSDVSNCEMCSLPRSTSH
;
A
#
# COMPACT_ATOMS: atom_id res chain seq x y z
N MET A 1 7.14 1.89 15.77
CA MET A 1 6.44 2.83 14.88
C MET A 1 5.00 2.85 15.36
N ASP A 2 4.70 3.68 16.35
CA ASP A 2 3.33 3.82 16.84
C ASP A 2 2.49 4.44 15.72
N MET A 3 1.56 3.65 15.20
CA MET A 3 0.54 4.14 14.28
C MET A 3 -0.23 5.24 15.03
N LEU A 4 -0.22 6.44 14.46
CA LEU A 4 -0.81 7.67 14.99
C LEU A 4 -2.06 7.37 15.86
N PRO A 5 -2.06 7.68 17.18
CA PRO A 5 -3.15 7.32 18.09
C PRO A 5 -4.38 8.20 17.85
N MET A 6 -5.09 7.90 16.77
CA MET A 6 -6.27 8.62 16.28
C MET A 6 -7.30 8.90 17.37
N LYS A 7 -7.45 7.94 18.29
CA LYS A 7 -8.41 7.97 19.40
C LYS A 7 -8.31 9.24 20.25
N GLU A 8 -7.11 9.79 20.42
CA GLU A 8 -6.88 10.99 21.23
C GLU A 8 -7.46 12.26 20.58
N TYR A 9 -7.61 12.26 19.26
CA TYR A 9 -8.06 13.40 18.47
C TYR A 9 -9.50 13.27 17.94
N MET A 10 -10.18 12.15 18.20
CA MET A 10 -11.58 11.91 17.77
C MET A 10 -12.63 12.58 18.66
N GLY A 11 -12.26 13.06 19.84
CA GLY A 11 -13.20 13.67 20.81
C GLY A 11 -14.10 14.76 20.21
N PRO A 12 -13.55 15.76 19.49
CA PRO A 12 -14.34 16.81 18.86
C PRO A 12 -15.34 16.30 17.82
N LEU A 13 -14.95 15.32 16.99
CA LEU A 13 -15.85 14.70 16.01
C LEU A 13 -17.03 14.00 16.70
N LEU A 14 -16.76 13.20 17.74
CA LEU A 14 -17.81 12.48 18.45
C LEU A 14 -18.79 13.44 19.14
N HIS A 15 -18.29 14.57 19.64
CA HIS A 15 -19.12 15.64 20.19
C HIS A 15 -19.99 16.30 19.11
N ALA A 16 -19.41 16.63 17.96
CA ALA A 16 -20.13 17.18 16.81
C ALA A 16 -21.26 16.25 16.32
N LEU A 17 -20.97 14.95 16.17
CA LEU A 17 -21.96 13.95 15.79
C LEU A 17 -23.08 13.80 16.83
N ARG A 18 -22.74 13.82 18.12
CA ARG A 18 -23.72 13.75 19.22
C ARG A 18 -24.67 14.93 19.20
N ASN A 19 -24.18 16.13 18.90
CA ASN A 19 -24.97 17.35 18.87
C ASN A 19 -25.56 17.67 17.48
N ARG A 20 -25.33 16.81 16.48
CA ARG A 20 -25.69 17.03 15.07
C ARG A 20 -25.16 18.35 14.50
N ASP A 21 -23.97 18.74 14.94
CA ASP A 21 -23.28 19.92 14.43
C ASP A 21 -22.47 19.55 13.18
N ALA A 22 -23.04 19.85 12.01
CA ALA A 22 -22.41 19.58 10.72
C ALA A 22 -21.17 20.44 10.49
N ALA A 23 -21.16 21.70 10.97
CA ALA A 23 -20.05 22.62 10.76
C ALA A 23 -18.80 22.18 11.55
N ALA A 24 -18.99 21.75 12.80
CA ALA A 24 -17.90 21.22 13.62
C ALA A 24 -17.34 19.90 13.06
N ALA A 25 -18.20 19.04 12.48
CA ALA A 25 -17.75 17.81 11.82
C ALA A 25 -16.94 18.10 10.55
N GLU A 26 -17.38 19.08 9.75
CA GLU A 26 -16.66 19.50 8.55
C GLU A 26 -15.30 20.12 8.90
N GLU A 27 -15.24 20.95 9.93
CA GLU A 27 -13.98 21.52 10.40
C GLU A 27 -13.01 20.45 10.89
N TRP A 28 -13.49 19.46 11.63
CA TRP A 28 -12.66 18.34 12.08
C TRP A 28 -12.10 17.53 10.90
N SER A 29 -12.87 17.35 9.83
CA SER A 29 -12.43 16.64 8.62
C SER A 29 -11.27 17.35 7.90
N ARG A 30 -11.04 18.64 8.14
CA ARG A 30 -9.90 19.40 7.59
C ARG A 30 -8.65 19.35 8.47
N SER A 31 -8.68 18.68 9.61
CA SER A 31 -7.54 18.64 10.55
C SER A 31 -6.35 17.85 10.00
N GLU A 32 -5.12 18.22 10.39
CA GLU A 32 -3.90 17.53 9.93
C GLU A 32 -3.85 16.05 10.34
N HIS A 33 -4.42 15.72 11.49
CA HIS A 33 -4.53 14.34 11.97
C HIS A 33 -5.39 13.51 11.01
N TRP A 34 -6.50 14.08 10.52
CA TRP A 34 -7.35 13.43 9.52
C TRP A 34 -6.64 13.34 8.15
N ALA A 35 -6.00 14.42 7.71
CA ALA A 35 -5.24 14.45 6.46
C ALA A 35 -4.13 13.37 6.41
N THR A 36 -3.46 13.11 7.53
CA THR A 36 -2.43 12.05 7.62
C THR A 36 -3.03 10.67 7.36
N ILE A 37 -4.23 10.40 7.85
CA ILE A 37 -4.94 9.12 7.63
C ILE A 37 -5.35 9.00 6.17
N GLU A 38 -5.89 10.07 5.59
CA GLU A 38 -6.23 10.11 4.17
C GLU A 38 -5.01 9.81 3.29
N GLN A 39 -3.85 10.35 3.64
CA GLN A 39 -2.59 10.06 2.94
C GLN A 39 -2.16 8.59 3.09
N LEU A 40 -2.29 8.00 4.28
CA LEU A 40 -1.98 6.58 4.49
C LEU A 40 -2.93 5.68 3.69
N ILE A 41 -4.23 6.02 3.64
CA ILE A 41 -5.21 5.30 2.82
C ILE A 41 -4.87 5.42 1.34
N ALA A 42 -4.54 6.64 0.86
CA ALA A 42 -4.16 6.88 -0.52
C ALA A 42 -2.89 6.11 -0.91
N ALA A 43 -1.89 6.07 -0.03
CA ALA A 43 -0.65 5.32 -0.22
C ALA A 43 -0.84 3.80 -0.15
N SER A 44 -1.86 3.32 0.57
CA SER A 44 -2.21 1.90 0.65
C SER A 44 -2.92 1.38 -0.61
N SER A 45 -3.45 2.28 -1.44
CA SER A 45 -4.08 1.91 -2.70
C SER A 45 -3.01 1.53 -3.73
N PRO A 46 -3.14 0.40 -4.44
CA PRO A 46 -2.25 0.09 -5.56
C PRO A 46 -2.26 1.26 -6.54
N PRO A 47 -1.09 1.73 -7.03
CA PRO A 47 -1.08 2.75 -8.06
C PRO A 47 -1.92 2.26 -9.25
N PRO A 48 -2.72 3.13 -9.90
CA PRO A 48 -3.42 2.74 -11.12
C PRO A 48 -2.36 2.20 -12.08
N SER A 49 -2.51 0.94 -12.49
CA SER A 49 -1.64 0.26 -13.44
C SER A 49 -1.48 1.15 -14.65
N ARG A 50 -0.39 1.91 -14.72
CA ARG A 50 -0.05 2.68 -15.91
C ARG A 50 0.11 1.67 -17.04
N PRO A 51 -0.69 1.74 -18.11
CA PRO A 51 -0.36 0.99 -19.31
C PRO A 51 0.89 1.66 -19.89
N GLY A 52 2.01 0.96 -19.85
CA GLY A 52 3.23 1.38 -20.56
C GLY A 52 4.36 1.84 -19.67
N SER A 53 5.13 0.88 -19.18
CA SER A 53 6.57 0.91 -19.41
C SER A 53 6.95 -0.46 -19.88
N VAL A 54 7.33 -0.52 -21.15
CA VAL A 54 7.79 -1.69 -21.89
C VAL A 54 8.95 -2.35 -21.14
N ALA A 55 8.65 -3.27 -20.23
CA ALA A 55 9.60 -4.30 -19.85
C ALA A 55 9.78 -5.15 -21.10
N GLY A 56 10.86 -4.88 -21.83
CA GLY A 56 11.20 -5.54 -23.07
C GLY A 56 11.12 -7.05 -22.90
N SER A 57 10.09 -7.63 -23.52
CA SER A 57 10.05 -9.05 -23.84
C SER A 57 11.10 -9.32 -24.91
N VAL A 58 12.37 -9.40 -24.51
CA VAL A 58 13.38 -10.07 -25.31
C VAL A 58 13.45 -11.50 -24.83
N ASN A 59 12.68 -12.35 -25.50
CA ASN A 59 12.99 -13.77 -25.56
C ASN A 59 14.36 -13.89 -26.25
N VAL A 60 15.43 -13.99 -25.47
CA VAL A 60 16.71 -14.50 -25.96
C VAL A 60 17.00 -15.75 -25.15
N GLY A 61 16.88 -16.88 -25.84
CA GLY A 61 17.07 -18.19 -25.26
C GLY A 61 18.49 -18.44 -24.78
N ALA A 62 18.61 -19.56 -24.07
CA ALA A 62 19.80 -20.38 -23.89
C ALA A 62 21.09 -19.65 -23.45
N GLY A 63 21.43 -19.77 -22.17
CA GLY A 63 22.77 -19.44 -21.70
C GLY A 63 22.95 -19.72 -20.21
N SER A 64 23.57 -20.86 -19.92
CA SER A 64 23.96 -21.32 -18.59
C SER A 64 24.79 -20.30 -17.80
N SER A 65 24.65 -20.40 -16.47
CA SER A 65 25.68 -20.27 -15.42
C SER A 65 25.54 -19.14 -14.39
N SER A 66 25.57 -19.59 -13.13
CA SER A 66 26.06 -18.88 -11.92
C SER A 66 25.08 -17.96 -11.17
N GLY A 67 24.31 -18.57 -10.27
CA GLY A 67 24.38 -18.24 -8.83
C GLY A 67 23.85 -16.90 -8.33
N VAL A 68 23.17 -16.09 -9.15
CA VAL A 68 22.44 -14.93 -8.63
C VAL A 68 21.05 -15.41 -8.21
N GLN A 69 20.80 -15.51 -6.90
CA GLN A 69 19.45 -15.73 -6.38
C GLN A 69 18.51 -14.70 -7.01
N ALA A 70 17.67 -15.15 -7.95
CA ALA A 70 16.76 -14.28 -8.68
C ALA A 70 15.71 -13.74 -7.69
N LYS A 71 15.86 -12.51 -7.23
CA LYS A 71 14.88 -11.86 -6.33
C LYS A 71 13.70 -11.33 -7.14
N TRP A 72 12.52 -11.24 -6.53
CA TRP A 72 11.34 -10.65 -7.15
C TRP A 72 10.66 -9.64 -6.24
N THR A 73 10.18 -8.54 -6.81
CA THR A 73 9.45 -7.51 -6.07
C THR A 73 7.98 -7.89 -5.99
N CYS A 74 7.42 -7.93 -4.78
CA CYS A 74 6.03 -8.26 -4.56
C CYS A 74 5.11 -7.22 -5.23
N PRO A 75 4.17 -7.62 -6.11
CA PRO A 75 3.27 -6.67 -6.75
C PRO A 75 2.24 -6.06 -5.80
N HIS A 76 2.08 -6.63 -4.60
CA HIS A 76 1.08 -6.18 -3.61
C HIS A 76 1.64 -5.23 -2.55
N CYS A 77 2.87 -5.46 -2.08
CA CYS A 77 3.45 -4.71 -0.97
C CYS A 77 4.88 -4.22 -1.23
N THR A 78 5.41 -4.39 -2.44
CA THR A 78 6.75 -3.96 -2.89
C THR A 78 7.95 -4.60 -2.19
N PHE A 79 7.72 -5.56 -1.28
CA PHE A 79 8.80 -6.29 -0.62
C PHE A 79 9.63 -7.11 -1.63
N LEU A 80 10.95 -7.12 -1.44
CA LEU A 80 11.88 -7.85 -2.29
C LEU A 80 12.07 -9.27 -1.75
N ASN A 81 11.34 -10.23 -2.31
CA ASN A 81 11.39 -11.64 -1.93
C ASN A 81 12.52 -12.38 -2.65
N THR A 82 12.93 -13.52 -2.09
CA THR A 82 13.84 -14.48 -2.71
C THR A 82 13.12 -15.36 -3.76
N SER A 83 13.88 -16.06 -4.61
CA SER A 83 13.32 -16.86 -5.73
C SER A 83 12.56 -18.10 -5.29
N ASP A 84 12.89 -18.61 -4.11
CA ASP A 84 12.42 -19.86 -3.53
C ASP A 84 11.00 -19.76 -2.98
N VAL A 85 10.51 -18.54 -2.72
CA VAL A 85 9.16 -18.32 -2.21
C VAL A 85 8.19 -17.96 -3.34
N SER A 86 7.05 -18.67 -3.38
CA SER A 86 5.93 -18.40 -4.30
C SER A 86 4.98 -17.32 -3.77
N ASN A 87 5.00 -17.10 -2.46
CA ASN A 87 4.16 -16.16 -1.74
C ASN A 87 5.05 -15.13 -1.05
N CYS A 88 4.58 -13.91 -0.93
CA CYS A 88 5.37 -12.86 -0.31
C CYS A 88 5.54 -13.07 1.19
N GLU A 89 6.76 -12.96 1.71
CA GLU A 89 7.05 -13.11 3.15
C GLU A 89 6.36 -12.05 4.02
N MET A 90 6.14 -10.83 3.49
CA MET A 90 5.53 -9.73 4.24
C MET A 90 3.99 -9.74 4.23
N CYS A 91 3.35 -10.11 3.11
CA CYS A 91 1.89 -10.04 2.97
C CYS A 91 1.20 -11.38 2.67
N SER A 92 1.97 -12.47 2.52
CA SER A 92 1.49 -13.83 2.20
C SER A 92 0.72 -13.99 0.89
N LEU A 93 0.61 -12.95 0.06
CA LEU A 93 -0.05 -12.98 -1.25
C LEU A 93 0.82 -13.64 -2.33
N PRO A 94 0.22 -14.30 -3.34
CA PRO A 94 0.96 -15.01 -4.38
C PRO A 94 1.76 -14.07 -5.29
N ARG A 95 2.84 -14.59 -5.87
CA ARG A 95 3.68 -13.87 -6.84
C ARG A 95 2.94 -13.49 -8.13
N SER A 96 1.95 -14.28 -8.51
CA SER A 96 1.09 -14.04 -9.67
C SER A 96 -0.36 -13.86 -9.22
N THR A 97 -0.99 -12.76 -9.61
CA THR A 97 -2.45 -12.63 -9.59
C THR A 97 -3.03 -13.46 -10.73
N SER A 98 -3.59 -14.63 -10.41
CA SER A 98 -4.39 -15.39 -11.37
C SER A 98 -5.58 -14.52 -11.83
N HIS A 99 -5.65 -14.25 -13.13
CA HIS A 99 -6.71 -13.49 -13.78
C HIS A 99 -7.87 -14.40 -14.19
#